data_AF-A0A3C0X3K7-F1
#
_entry.id   AF-A0A3C0X3K7-F1
#
_cell.length_a   1.000
_cell.length_b   1.000
_cell.length_c   1.000
_cell.angle_alpha   90.00
_cell.angle_beta   90.00
_cell.angle_gamma   90.00
#
_symmetry.space_group_name_H-M   'P 1'
#
loop_
_entity.id
_entity.type
_entity.pdbx_description
1 polymer ?
#
loop_
_entity_poly.entity_id
_entity_poly.type
_entity_poly.pdbx_seq_one_letter_code
_entity_poly.pdbx_strand_id
1 'polypeptide(L)' 'IRDETDLNGLKITIDLKRGADPEKLMKKVMKMTPLEDSFSCNFNVLIGGMPRVCGVKELINE' A
#
# COMPACT_ATOMS: atom_id res chain seq x y z
N ILE A 1 -21.49 1.20 2.89
CA ILE A 1 -20.13 1.22 3.47
C ILE A 1 -20.28 1.75 4.87
N ARG A 2 -19.76 1.04 5.86
CA ARG A 2 -19.85 1.39 7.28
C ARG A 2 -18.43 1.44 7.84
N ASP A 3 -18.11 2.51 8.54
CA ASP A 3 -16.89 2.64 9.33
C ASP A 3 -17.20 2.16 10.74
N GLU A 4 -16.52 1.10 11.16
CA GLU A 4 -16.65 0.45 12.47
C GLU A 4 -15.33 0.57 13.25
N THR A 5 -14.56 1.62 13.00
CA THR A 5 -13.31 1.89 13.73
C THR A 5 -13.58 2.13 15.21
N ASP A 6 -12.89 1.38 16.05
CA ASP A 6 -12.95 1.50 17.51
C ASP A 6 -11.54 1.48 18.13
N LEU A 7 -11.46 1.44 19.46
CA LEU A 7 -10.19 1.33 20.18
C LEU A 7 -9.43 0.02 19.90
N ASN A 8 -10.09 -0.99 19.33
CA ASN A 8 -9.51 -2.27 18.96
C ASN A 8 -8.95 -2.27 17.53
N GLY A 9 -9.28 -1.28 16.69
CA GLY A 9 -8.64 -1.06 15.40
C GLY A 9 -9.54 -0.46 14.32
N LEU A 10 -8.95 -0.26 13.14
CA LEU A 10 -9.64 0.19 11.92
C LEU A 10 -10.44 -0.96 11.31
N LYS A 11 -11.75 -0.75 11.13
CA LYS A 11 -12.63 -1.72 10.48
C LYS A 11 -13.58 -1.03 9.51
N ILE A 12 -13.53 -1.41 8.23
CA ILE A 12 -14.42 -0.89 7.20
C ILE A 12 -15.24 -2.05 6.63
N THR A 13 -16.57 -1.96 6.71
CA THR A 13 -17.50 -2.98 6.24
C THR A 13 -18.19 -2.52 4.95
N ILE A 14 -18.16 -3.35 3.91
CA ILE A 14 -18.81 -3.09 2.61
C ILE A 14 -19.95 -4.09 2.42
N ASP A 15 -21.19 -3.59 2.50
CA ASP A 15 -22.38 -4.41 2.25
C ASP A 15 -22.59 -4.66 0.75
N LEU A 16 -22.75 -5.92 0.40
CA LEU A 16 -22.91 -6.37 -0.99
C LEU A 16 -24.39 -6.41 -1.39
N LYS A 17 -24.68 -6.04 -2.63
CA LYS A 17 -26.01 -6.29 -3.22
C LYS A 17 -26.22 -7.78 -3.44
N ARG A 18 -27.47 -8.25 -3.31
CA ARG A 18 -27.84 -9.66 -3.54
C ARG A 18 -27.46 -10.10 -4.96
N GLY A 19 -26.74 -11.21 -5.08
CA GLY A 19 -26.24 -11.72 -6.37
C GLY A 19 -24.92 -11.11 -6.86
N ALA A 20 -24.31 -10.20 -6.10
CA ALA A 20 -22.96 -9.73 -6.38
C ALA A 20 -21.93 -10.83 -6.04
N ASP A 21 -20.97 -11.03 -6.94
CA ASP A 21 -19.81 -11.89 -6.74
C ASP A 21 -18.77 -11.14 -5.87
N PRO A 22 -18.52 -11.57 -4.62
CA PRO A 22 -17.63 -10.87 -3.70
C PRO A 22 -16.18 -10.78 -4.21
N GLU A 23 -15.69 -11.83 -4.86
CA GLU A 23 -14.30 -11.88 -5.33
C GLU A 23 -14.06 -10.91 -6.48
N LYS A 24 -15.00 -10.85 -7.43
CA LYS A 24 -14.92 -9.88 -8.53
C LYS A 24 -15.02 -8.45 -8.02
N LEU A 25 -15.90 -8.19 -7.06
CA LEU A 25 -15.99 -6.86 -6.48
C LEU A 25 -14.69 -6.50 -5.74
N MET A 26 -14.12 -7.41 -4.95
CA MET A 26 -12.87 -7.18 -4.22
C MET A 26 -11.74 -6.82 -5.18
N LYS A 27 -11.54 -7.59 -6.25
CA LYS A 27 -10.53 -7.29 -7.30
C LYS A 27 -10.73 -5.91 -7.92
N LYS A 28 -11.99 -5.52 -8.16
CA LYS A 28 -12.33 -4.21 -8.72
C LYS A 28 -12.05 -3.08 -7.72
N VAL A 29 -12.40 -3.27 -6.46
CA VAL A 29 -12.18 -2.30 -5.38
C VAL A 29 -10.68 -2.06 -5.19
N MET A 30 -9.88 -3.12 -5.07
CA MET A 30 -8.42 -3.00 -4.93
C MET A 30 -7.79 -2.27 -6.12
N LYS A 31 -8.21 -2.59 -7.35
CA LYS A 31 -7.66 -1.96 -8.56
C LYS A 31 -8.09 -0.50 -8.77
N MET A 32 -9.31 -0.13 -8.37
CA MET A 32 -9.89 1.18 -8.70
C MET A 32 -9.81 2.19 -7.55
N THR A 33 -9.32 1.78 -6.38
CA THR A 33 -9.21 2.65 -5.20
C THR A 33 -7.80 2.59 -4.62
N PRO A 34 -7.39 3.55 -3.78
CA PRO A 34 -6.07 3.56 -3.16
C PRO A 34 -5.85 2.46 -2.09
N LEU A 35 -6.73 1.47 -2.00
CA LEU A 35 -6.59 0.35 -1.06
C LEU A 35 -5.44 -0.59 -1.43
N GLU A 36 -5.07 -0.63 -2.72
CA GLU A 36 -3.85 -1.27 -3.22
C GLU A 36 -3.08 -0.24 -4.04
N ASP A 37 -1.85 0.07 -3.64
CA ASP A 37 -0.99 1.00 -4.36
C ASP A 37 0.47 0.53 -4.33
N SER A 38 1.26 1.03 -5.27
CA SER A 38 2.69 0.72 -5.39
C SER A 38 3.53 1.85 -4.81
N PHE A 39 4.37 1.54 -3.83
CA PHE A 39 5.37 2.48 -3.34
C PHE A 39 6.72 2.25 -4.04
N SER A 40 7.16 3.25 -4.80
CA SER A 40 8.46 3.19 -5.49
C SER A 40 9.59 3.52 -4.52
N CYS A 41 10.51 2.58 -4.31
CA CYS A 41 11.70 2.83 -3.50
C CYS A 41 12.83 3.43 -4.35
N ASN A 42 13.28 4.62 -3.98
CA ASN A 42 14.49 5.24 -4.55
C ASN A 42 15.42 5.67 -3.42
N PHE A 43 16.50 4.92 -3.23
CA PHE A 43 17.49 5.20 -2.20
C PHE A 43 18.58 6.14 -2.74
N ASN A 44 18.25 7.42 -2.85
CA ASN A 44 19.21 8.46 -3.20
C ASN A 44 19.85 9.01 -1.91
N VAL A 45 21.15 8.80 -1.73
CA VAL A 45 21.88 9.05 -0.48
C VAL A 45 23.18 9.82 -0.77
N LEU A 46 23.62 10.65 0.18
CA LEU A 46 24.91 11.34 0.09
C LEU A 46 26.04 10.42 0.58
N ILE A 47 26.94 10.04 -0.32
CA ILE A 47 28.17 9.31 -0.01
C ILE A 47 29.35 10.24 -0.26
N GLY A 48 30.15 10.52 0.77
CA GLY A 48 31.28 11.46 0.66
C GLY A 48 30.89 12.87 0.21
N GLY A 49 29.65 13.30 0.50
CA GLY A 49 29.11 14.61 0.10
C GLY A 49 28.55 14.68 -1.32
N MET A 50 28.57 13.58 -2.09
CA MET A 50 27.96 13.51 -3.42
C MET A 50 26.71 12.60 -3.42
N PRO A 51 25.62 13.00 -4.10
CA PRO A 51 24.41 12.18 -4.19
C PRO A 51 24.65 10.97 -5.10
N ARG A 52 24.24 9.79 -4.61
CA ARG A 52 24.31 8.52 -5.33
C ARG A 52 23.03 7.72 -5.09
N VAL A 53 22.54 7.10 -6.15
CA VAL A 53 21.49 6.09 -6.03
C VAL A 53 22.14 4.79 -5.59
N CYS A 54 21.73 4.26 -4.45
CA CYS A 54 22.32 3.07 -3.84
C CYS A 54 21.34 1.90 -3.81
N GLY A 55 21.85 0.69 -4.01
CA GLY A 55 21.11 -0.54 -3.67
C GLY A 55 21.20 -0.86 -2.16
N VAL A 56 20.36 -1.78 -1.69
CA VAL A 56 20.38 -2.27 -0.29
C VAL A 56 21.77 -2.74 0.13
N LYS A 57 22.47 -3.49 -0.74
CA LYS A 57 23.83 -3.98 -0.45
C LYS A 57 24.84 -2.84 -0.32
N GLU A 58 24.76 -1.82 -1.16
CA GLU A 58 25.67 -0.67 -1.08
C GLU A 58 25.44 0.07 0.23
N LEU A 59 24.18 0.32 0.60
CA LEU A 59 23.84 0.97 1.88
C LEU A 59 24.35 0.23 3.12
N ILE A 60 24.45 -1.11 3.09
CA ILE A 60 24.95 -1.91 4.22
C ILE A 60 26.48 -1.87 4.31
N ASN A 61 27.18 -1.60 3.20
CA ASN A 61 28.65 -1.64 3.13
C ASN A 61 29.32 -0.26 3.19
N GLU A 62 28.56 0.83 3.14
CA GLU A 62 29.02 2.20 3.41
C GLU A 62 29.00 2.50 4.92
#